data_AF-A0A4P5TJ58-F1
#
_entry.id   AF-A0A4P5TJ58-F1
#
_cell.length_a   1.000
_cell.length_b   1.000
_cell.length_c   1.000
_cell.angle_alpha   90.00
_cell.angle_beta   90.00
_cell.angle_gamma   90.00
#
_symmetry.space_group_name_H-M   'P 1'
#
loop_
_entity.id
_entity.type
_entity.pdbx_description
1 polymer ?
#
loop_
_entity_poly.entity_id
_entity_poly.type
_entity_poly.pdbx_seq_one_letter_code
_entity_poly.pdbx_strand_id
1 'polypeptide(L)'
;MEKVEWGWVVMGKPKQFDRWQKEWQAGCADVHIVNNKSGDGFGTPGSNANYEFSGYLELVKSMYTEGPYIIANDTWFKTHHSVLWGRLLRNFLNADVGKDCVFGDIRTELSEFVEKPSPYLSSWIFYIPNKAVLMQFQACLERAIDTDREANFSRQYLDYVAGWLQPKNRLYGWHIPSADTSVLERKRHSIYIEHQLNAELLKAGLDLVSLGHHQKGLYGLLRLVDRLQTRLNAWGLFPFT
;
A
#
# COMPACT_ATOMS: atom_id res chain seq x y z
N MET A 1 23.86 6.27 -3.69
CA MET A 1 22.53 5.77 -3.30
C MET A 1 22.76 4.39 -2.74
N GLU A 2 22.37 4.16 -1.48
CA GLU A 2 22.36 2.82 -0.91
C GLU A 2 21.46 1.93 -1.76
N LYS A 3 21.88 0.68 -2.00
CA LYS A 3 21.07 -0.24 -2.80
C LYS A 3 19.86 -0.65 -1.98
N VAL A 4 18.68 -0.62 -2.60
CA VAL A 4 17.41 -0.95 -1.94
C VAL A 4 16.98 -2.37 -2.26
N GLU A 5 16.44 -3.10 -1.31
CA GLU A 5 15.78 -4.38 -1.57
C GLU A 5 14.32 -4.12 -1.93
N TRP A 6 13.91 -4.54 -3.11
CA TRP A 6 12.59 -4.22 -3.63
C TRP A 6 11.67 -5.43 -3.60
N GLY A 7 10.43 -5.23 -3.16
CA GLY A 7 9.41 -6.25 -3.17
C GLY A 7 8.11 -5.82 -3.83
N TRP A 8 7.54 -6.72 -4.63
CA TRP A 8 6.29 -6.52 -5.36
C TRP A 8 5.26 -7.59 -5.01
N VAL A 9 4.03 -7.18 -4.75
CA VAL A 9 2.86 -8.06 -4.73
C VAL A 9 1.98 -7.77 -5.95
N VAL A 10 1.68 -8.80 -6.75
CA VAL A 10 1.05 -8.61 -8.06
C VAL A 10 -0.11 -9.58 -8.28
N MET A 11 -1.05 -9.21 -9.16
CA MET A 11 -2.10 -10.07 -9.68
C MET A 11 -1.88 -10.34 -11.18
N GLY A 12 -0.78 -11.03 -11.50
CA GLY A 12 -0.32 -11.29 -12.88
C GLY A 12 0.06 -10.03 -13.69
N LYS A 13 0.48 -10.27 -14.95
CA LYS A 13 0.95 -9.30 -15.95
C LYS A 13 2.44 -8.89 -15.83
N PRO A 14 3.39 -9.72 -16.29
CA PRO A 14 4.83 -9.39 -16.28
C PRO A 14 5.18 -8.10 -17.05
N LYS A 15 4.51 -7.82 -18.18
CA LYS A 15 4.85 -6.68 -19.06
C LYS A 15 4.72 -5.29 -18.43
N GLN A 16 3.93 -5.13 -17.36
CA GLN A 16 3.82 -3.83 -16.67
C GLN A 16 5.11 -3.46 -15.94
N PHE A 17 5.99 -4.44 -15.69
CA PHE A 17 7.27 -4.25 -15.02
C PHE A 17 8.40 -3.81 -15.94
N ASP A 18 8.29 -3.97 -17.27
CA ASP A 18 9.38 -3.69 -18.20
C ASP A 18 9.93 -2.27 -18.04
N ARG A 19 9.03 -1.29 -17.86
CA ARG A 19 9.43 0.10 -17.61
C ARG A 19 10.07 0.26 -16.23
N TRP A 20 9.46 -0.31 -15.20
CA TRP A 20 10.01 -0.24 -13.85
C TRP A 20 11.41 -0.86 -13.77
N GLN A 21 11.61 -2.04 -14.35
CA GLN A 21 12.91 -2.73 -14.39
C GLN A 21 13.98 -1.83 -15.00
N LYS A 22 13.72 -1.22 -16.15
CA LYS A 22 14.65 -0.28 -16.79
C LYS A 22 14.99 0.93 -15.91
N GLU A 23 14.02 1.41 -15.13
CA GLU A 23 14.19 2.61 -14.30
C GLU A 23 14.82 2.35 -12.93
N TRP A 24 14.64 1.16 -12.35
CA TRP A 24 14.93 0.89 -10.94
C TRP A 24 15.89 -0.25 -10.67
N GLN A 25 15.99 -1.24 -11.56
CA GLN A 25 16.71 -2.47 -11.27
C GLN A 25 18.20 -2.24 -10.96
N ALA A 26 18.84 -1.26 -11.62
CA ALA A 26 20.24 -0.91 -11.36
C ALA A 26 20.49 -0.38 -9.93
N GLY A 27 19.48 0.17 -9.27
CA GLY A 27 19.55 0.66 -7.89
C GLY A 27 19.14 -0.36 -6.84
N CYS A 28 18.78 -1.58 -7.24
CA CYS A 28 18.31 -2.62 -6.33
C CYS A 28 19.46 -3.51 -5.82
N ALA A 29 19.41 -3.89 -4.55
CA ALA A 29 20.25 -4.95 -3.97
C ALA A 29 19.72 -6.32 -4.38
N ASP A 30 18.40 -6.50 -4.26
CA ASP A 30 17.65 -7.64 -4.78
C ASP A 30 16.20 -7.23 -5.12
N VAL A 31 15.48 -8.08 -5.85
CA VAL A 31 14.09 -7.87 -6.27
C VAL A 31 13.27 -9.13 -6.05
N HIS A 32 12.27 -9.03 -5.19
CA HIS A 32 11.33 -10.09 -4.86
C HIS A 32 9.96 -9.79 -5.49
N ILE A 33 9.32 -10.81 -6.06
CA ILE A 33 8.00 -10.68 -6.66
C ILE A 33 7.14 -11.83 -6.16
N VAL A 34 6.08 -11.51 -5.44
CA VAL A 34 5.03 -12.46 -5.03
C VAL A 34 3.80 -12.25 -5.91
N ASN A 35 3.34 -13.30 -6.56
CA ASN A 35 2.24 -13.26 -7.52
C ASN A 35 1.03 -14.03 -6.98
N ASN A 36 0.00 -13.28 -6.61
CA ASN A 36 -1.24 -13.78 -6.07
C ASN A 36 -2.19 -14.36 -7.15
N LYS A 37 -1.80 -14.31 -8.43
CA LYS A 37 -2.55 -14.96 -9.51
C LYS A 37 -2.12 -16.42 -9.64
N SER A 38 -2.99 -17.33 -9.19
CA SER A 38 -2.81 -18.78 -9.32
C SER A 38 -2.50 -19.20 -10.77
N GLY A 39 -1.56 -20.13 -10.94
CA GLY A 39 -1.17 -20.72 -12.23
C GLY A 39 -0.38 -19.79 -13.16
N ASP A 40 -0.01 -18.59 -12.71
CA ASP A 40 0.85 -17.67 -13.46
C ASP A 40 2.32 -17.88 -13.07
N GLY A 41 3.22 -18.09 -14.04
CA GLY A 41 4.62 -18.43 -13.80
C GLY A 41 5.54 -17.24 -13.49
N PHE A 42 5.00 -16.04 -13.32
CA PHE A 42 5.78 -14.83 -13.03
C PHE A 42 5.97 -14.65 -11.51
N GLY A 43 7.22 -14.63 -11.04
CA GLY A 43 7.55 -14.48 -9.62
C GLY A 43 7.27 -15.74 -8.80
N THR A 44 7.35 -15.60 -7.47
CA THR A 44 7.01 -16.67 -6.52
C THR A 44 5.47 -16.73 -6.36
N PRO A 45 4.85 -17.92 -6.44
CA PRO A 45 3.42 -18.07 -6.21
C PRO A 45 3.03 -17.61 -4.80
N GLY A 46 2.06 -16.68 -4.71
CA GLY A 46 1.50 -16.22 -3.45
C GLY A 46 0.20 -16.93 -3.09
N SER A 47 -0.09 -17.06 -1.80
CA SER A 47 -1.31 -17.75 -1.33
C SER A 47 -2.59 -16.98 -1.65
N ASN A 48 -2.52 -15.64 -1.73
CA ASN A 48 -3.66 -14.74 -1.90
C ASN A 48 -4.76 -14.91 -0.83
N ALA A 49 -4.47 -15.53 0.32
CA ALA A 49 -5.47 -15.85 1.34
C ALA A 49 -6.12 -14.60 1.96
N ASN A 50 -5.34 -13.53 2.11
CA ASN A 50 -5.79 -12.20 2.53
C ASN A 50 -5.44 -11.14 1.47
N TYR A 51 -5.62 -11.49 0.19
CA TYR A 51 -5.32 -10.61 -0.94
C TYR A 51 -3.87 -10.09 -0.91
N GLU A 52 -3.65 -8.79 -1.13
CA GLU A 52 -2.33 -8.17 -1.13
C GLU A 52 -1.55 -8.39 0.18
N PHE A 53 -2.24 -8.53 1.32
CA PHE A 53 -1.61 -8.62 2.63
C PHE A 53 -0.92 -9.96 2.89
N SER A 54 -1.50 -11.07 2.43
CA SER A 54 -0.78 -12.36 2.43
C SER A 54 0.47 -12.30 1.58
N GLY A 55 0.37 -11.64 0.41
CA GLY A 55 1.52 -11.44 -0.46
C GLY A 55 2.60 -10.58 0.19
N TYR A 56 2.23 -9.52 0.93
CA TYR A 56 3.18 -8.72 1.69
C TYR A 56 3.89 -9.53 2.76
N LEU A 57 3.17 -10.42 3.44
CA LEU A 57 3.76 -11.25 4.49
C LEU A 57 4.78 -12.25 3.91
N GLU A 58 4.42 -12.91 2.81
CA GLU A 58 5.31 -13.83 2.08
C GLU A 58 6.54 -13.09 1.53
N LEU A 59 6.33 -11.89 1.01
CA LEU A 59 7.37 -11.02 0.48
C LEU A 59 8.38 -10.61 1.56
N VAL A 60 7.90 -10.10 2.69
CA VAL A 60 8.74 -9.67 3.83
C VAL A 60 9.57 -10.84 4.37
N LYS A 61 9.00 -12.04 4.43
CA LYS A 61 9.70 -13.27 4.85
C LYS A 61 10.82 -13.68 3.90
N SER A 62 10.72 -13.30 2.61
CA SER A 62 11.75 -13.58 1.61
C SER A 62 12.88 -12.55 1.60
N MET A 63 12.66 -11.36 2.19
CA MET A 63 13.65 -10.29 2.18
C MET A 63 14.76 -10.55 3.19
N TYR A 64 16.02 -10.36 2.82
CA TYR A 64 17.17 -10.85 3.59
C TYR A 64 18.35 -9.89 3.75
N THR A 65 18.38 -8.74 3.06
CA THR A 65 19.47 -7.77 3.25
C THR A 65 19.30 -7.02 4.58
N GLU A 66 20.14 -6.01 4.86
CA GLU A 66 19.94 -5.11 6.01
C GLU A 66 18.95 -3.97 5.71
N GLY A 67 18.53 -3.84 4.45
CA GLY A 67 17.69 -2.76 3.94
C GLY A 67 18.51 -1.67 3.24
N PRO A 68 17.87 -0.55 2.90
CA PRO A 68 16.44 -0.30 3.08
C PRO A 68 15.55 -1.16 2.19
N TYR A 69 14.25 -1.22 2.47
CA TYR A 69 13.26 -1.99 1.72
C TYR A 69 12.19 -1.11 1.13
N ILE A 70 11.75 -1.45 -0.08
CA ILE A 70 10.52 -0.90 -0.68
C ILE A 70 9.57 -2.06 -0.93
N ILE A 71 8.36 -1.94 -0.41
CA ILE A 71 7.28 -2.92 -0.62
C ILE A 71 6.16 -2.20 -1.35
N ALA A 72 5.75 -2.70 -2.51
CA ALA A 72 4.65 -2.12 -3.27
C ALA A 72 3.76 -3.19 -3.90
N ASN A 73 2.56 -2.80 -4.32
CA ASN A 73 1.68 -3.67 -5.11
C ASN A 73 1.37 -3.10 -6.50
N ASP A 74 0.66 -3.89 -7.30
CA ASP A 74 0.35 -3.54 -8.69
C ASP A 74 -0.58 -2.33 -8.89
N THR A 75 -1.18 -1.76 -7.84
CA THR A 75 -1.91 -0.49 -7.94
C THR A 75 -0.98 0.66 -8.35
N TRP A 76 0.33 0.55 -8.07
CA TRP A 76 1.38 1.44 -8.57
C TRP A 76 1.24 1.70 -10.08
N PHE A 77 0.91 0.66 -10.86
CA PHE A 77 0.76 0.75 -12.31
C PHE A 77 -0.67 1.05 -12.77
N LYS A 78 -1.68 0.65 -11.99
CA LYS A 78 -3.09 0.70 -12.40
C LYS A 78 -3.80 1.99 -12.02
N THR A 79 -3.52 2.51 -10.83
CA THR A 79 -4.28 3.63 -10.25
C THR A 79 -3.42 4.85 -9.97
N HIS A 80 -2.11 4.67 -9.82
CA HIS A 80 -1.18 5.73 -9.44
C HIS A 80 -0.34 6.22 -10.62
N HIS A 81 0.06 7.49 -10.59
CA HIS A 81 0.96 8.06 -11.58
C HIS A 81 2.42 7.62 -11.34
N SER A 82 2.74 6.40 -11.73
CA SER A 82 4.03 5.69 -11.50
C SER A 82 5.29 6.55 -11.71
N VAL A 83 5.32 7.42 -12.72
CA VAL A 83 6.48 8.29 -13.01
C VAL A 83 6.72 9.33 -11.91
N LEU A 84 5.65 9.95 -11.41
CA LEU A 84 5.73 11.00 -10.40
C LEU A 84 6.03 10.39 -9.03
N TRP A 85 5.40 9.26 -8.71
CA TRP A 85 5.74 8.47 -7.54
C TRP A 85 7.18 7.99 -7.58
N GLY A 86 7.65 7.55 -8.74
CA GLY A 86 9.03 7.13 -8.91
C GLY A 86 10.02 8.28 -8.70
N ARG A 87 9.70 9.49 -9.19
CA ARG A 87 10.49 10.70 -8.92
C ARG A 87 10.50 11.05 -7.44
N LEU A 88 9.34 11.05 -6.77
CA LEU A 88 9.22 11.32 -5.35
C LEU A 88 10.10 10.37 -4.54
N LEU A 89 10.00 9.08 -4.84
CA LEU A 89 10.72 8.00 -4.14
C LEU A 89 12.23 8.09 -4.35
N ARG A 90 12.71 8.37 -5.57
CA ARG A 90 14.14 8.60 -5.82
C ARG A 90 14.69 9.77 -5.01
N ASN A 91 13.95 10.86 -4.95
CA ASN A 91 14.35 12.01 -4.15
C ASN A 91 14.33 11.69 -2.65
N PHE A 92 13.34 10.90 -2.20
CA PHE A 92 13.24 10.44 -0.82
C PHE A 92 14.41 9.53 -0.43
N LEU A 93 14.82 8.60 -1.29
CA LEU A 93 15.98 7.70 -1.06
C LEU A 93 17.33 8.43 -0.91
N ASN A 94 17.39 9.71 -1.31
CA ASN A 94 18.59 10.55 -1.14
C ASN A 94 18.52 11.44 0.10
N ALA A 95 17.43 11.38 0.88
CA ALA A 95 17.28 12.13 2.12
C ALA A 95 17.74 11.28 3.32
N ASP A 96 18.26 11.93 4.36
CA ASP A 96 18.50 11.30 5.65
C ASP A 96 17.17 11.23 6.42
N VAL A 97 16.72 10.02 6.75
CA VAL A 97 15.39 9.75 7.30
C VAL A 97 15.47 8.94 8.58
N GLY A 98 14.49 9.14 9.47
CA GLY A 98 14.41 8.45 10.76
C GLY A 98 14.47 6.93 10.63
N LYS A 99 15.14 6.29 11.60
CA LYS A 99 15.42 4.84 11.58
C LYS A 99 14.31 3.98 12.17
N ASP A 100 13.38 4.56 12.93
CA ASP A 100 12.30 3.86 13.63
C ASP A 100 10.92 4.21 13.07
N CYS A 101 10.86 4.42 11.75
CA CYS A 101 9.65 4.87 11.05
C CYS A 101 9.27 3.90 9.93
N VAL A 102 7.97 3.81 9.63
CA VAL A 102 7.46 3.26 8.37
C VAL A 102 6.97 4.40 7.51
N PHE A 103 7.45 4.45 6.26
CA PHE A 103 7.10 5.50 5.33
C PHE A 103 6.13 4.97 4.28
N GLY A 104 5.21 5.81 3.80
CA GLY A 104 4.30 5.43 2.72
C GLY A 104 3.47 6.59 2.19
N ASP A 105 2.42 6.27 1.43
CA ASP A 105 1.36 7.24 1.10
C ASP A 105 0.46 7.46 2.32
N ILE A 106 0.80 8.49 3.10
CA ILE A 106 0.09 8.87 4.31
C ILE A 106 -1.24 9.57 3.98
N ARG A 107 -2.25 9.25 4.78
CA ARG A 107 -3.59 9.81 4.74
C ARG A 107 -3.94 10.38 6.11
N THR A 108 -4.52 11.57 6.08
CA THR A 108 -5.06 12.25 7.25
C THR A 108 -6.54 12.48 7.00
N GLU A 109 -7.36 12.05 7.94
CA GLU A 109 -8.81 12.27 7.89
C GLU A 109 -9.27 12.93 9.18
N LEU A 110 -10.42 13.62 9.11
CA LEU A 110 -11.01 14.34 10.24
C LEU A 110 -11.70 13.41 11.23
N SER A 111 -12.11 12.22 10.78
CA SER A 111 -12.75 11.23 11.64
C SER A 111 -11.70 10.30 12.22
N GLU A 112 -11.58 10.31 13.54
CA GLU A 112 -10.73 9.39 14.30
C GLU A 112 -11.58 8.26 14.86
N PHE A 113 -11.18 7.03 14.57
CA PHE A 113 -11.71 5.81 15.16
C PHE A 113 -10.56 5.06 15.82
N VAL A 114 -10.82 4.29 16.87
CA VAL A 114 -9.77 3.46 17.48
C VAL A 114 -9.24 2.44 16.48
N GLU A 115 -10.12 1.92 15.62
CA GLU A 115 -9.85 0.96 14.56
C GLU A 115 -9.08 1.57 13.39
N LYS A 116 -9.17 2.90 13.22
CA LYS A 116 -8.60 3.65 12.10
C LYS A 116 -7.87 4.89 12.62
N PRO A 117 -6.57 4.78 12.92
CA PRO A 117 -5.79 5.92 13.36
C PRO A 117 -5.72 7.02 12.28
N SER A 118 -5.56 8.26 12.73
CA SER A 118 -5.24 9.40 11.87
C SER A 118 -3.95 10.04 12.40
N PRO A 119 -2.88 10.12 11.61
CA PRO A 119 -2.75 9.64 10.23
C PRO A 119 -2.63 8.11 10.10
N TYR A 120 -2.80 7.59 8.88
CA TYR A 120 -2.52 6.19 8.52
C TYR A 120 -1.83 6.10 7.15
N LEU A 121 -1.02 5.05 6.93
CA LEU A 121 -0.44 4.69 5.64
C LEU A 121 -1.40 3.85 4.82
N SER A 122 -1.55 4.16 3.53
CA SER A 122 -2.30 3.30 2.63
C SER A 122 -1.48 2.12 2.13
N SER A 123 -2.15 0.96 1.99
CA SER A 123 -1.54 -0.35 1.81
C SER A 123 -1.18 -0.65 0.35
N TRP A 124 -0.42 0.24 -0.27
CA TRP A 124 0.05 0.03 -1.64
C TRP A 124 1.53 0.34 -1.85
N ILE A 125 2.12 1.20 -1.01
CA ILE A 125 3.56 1.42 -0.96
C ILE A 125 4.03 1.66 0.47
N PHE A 126 5.13 0.98 0.82
CA PHE A 126 5.87 1.17 2.05
C PHE A 126 7.36 1.30 1.74
N TYR A 127 8.03 2.18 2.47
CA TYR A 127 9.48 2.19 2.60
C TYR A 127 9.83 1.92 4.06
N ILE A 128 10.76 1.00 4.26
CA ILE A 128 11.20 0.52 5.57
C ILE A 128 12.71 0.69 5.64
N PRO A 129 13.24 1.46 6.61
CA PRO A 129 14.62 1.92 6.57
C PRO A 129 15.65 0.82 6.87
N ASN A 130 15.30 -0.20 7.65
CA ASN A 130 16.26 -1.23 8.10
C ASN A 130 15.57 -2.53 8.53
N LYS A 131 16.38 -3.58 8.71
CA LYS A 131 15.90 -4.92 9.05
C LYS A 131 15.10 -4.97 10.34
N ALA A 132 15.49 -4.23 11.37
CA ALA A 132 14.78 -4.22 12.65
C ALA A 132 13.34 -3.72 12.49
N VAL A 133 13.13 -2.62 11.75
CA VAL A 133 11.78 -2.13 11.44
C VAL A 133 11.02 -3.10 10.53
N LEU A 134 11.69 -3.77 9.59
CA LEU A 134 11.05 -4.79 8.74
C LEU A 134 10.48 -5.95 9.57
N MET A 135 11.21 -6.41 10.59
CA MET A 135 10.74 -7.48 11.48
C MET A 135 9.58 -7.04 12.36
N GLN A 136 9.60 -5.79 12.84
CA GLN A 136 8.44 -5.23 13.55
C GLN A 136 7.22 -5.09 12.63
N PHE A 137 7.42 -4.60 11.40
CA PHE A 137 6.38 -4.50 10.39
C PHE A 137 5.78 -5.88 10.09
N GLN A 138 6.62 -6.91 9.92
CA GLN A 138 6.16 -8.29 9.72
C GLN A 138 5.25 -8.75 10.86
N ALA A 139 5.70 -8.59 12.12
CA ALA A 139 4.94 -9.02 13.28
C ALA A 139 3.61 -8.24 13.41
N CYS A 140 3.58 -6.95 13.06
CA CYS A 140 2.36 -6.15 13.02
C CYS A 140 1.41 -6.63 11.91
N LEU A 141 1.94 -6.98 10.74
CA LEU A 141 1.17 -7.51 9.62
C LEU A 141 0.56 -8.88 9.95
N GLU A 142 1.30 -9.77 10.61
CA GLU A 142 0.79 -11.06 11.09
C GLU A 142 -0.39 -10.84 12.05
N ARG A 143 -0.24 -9.98 13.06
CA ARG A 143 -1.34 -9.64 13.99
C ARG A 143 -2.54 -9.01 13.29
N ALA A 144 -2.32 -8.11 12.33
CA ALA A 144 -3.39 -7.48 11.58
C ALA A 144 -4.17 -8.48 10.72
N ILE A 145 -3.48 -9.49 10.17
CA ILE A 145 -4.10 -10.57 9.42
C ILE A 145 -4.89 -11.50 10.36
N ASP A 146 -4.34 -11.87 11.51
CA ASP A 146 -4.93 -12.88 12.41
C ASP A 146 -6.02 -12.33 13.34
N THR A 147 -6.17 -11.01 13.47
CA THR A 147 -7.22 -10.40 14.30
C THR A 147 -8.60 -10.79 13.78
N ASP A 148 -9.49 -11.27 14.66
CA ASP A 148 -10.92 -11.44 14.33
C ASP A 148 -11.60 -10.06 14.30
N ARG A 149 -11.84 -9.56 13.07
CA ARG A 149 -11.95 -8.12 12.81
C ARG A 149 -13.34 -7.58 13.10
N GLU A 150 -14.39 -8.23 12.59
CA GLU A 150 -15.73 -7.65 12.62
C GLU A 150 -16.39 -7.72 14.01
N ALA A 151 -16.12 -8.76 14.79
CA ALA A 151 -16.74 -8.94 16.11
C ALA A 151 -16.31 -7.87 17.12
N ASN A 152 -15.14 -7.26 16.94
CA ASN A 152 -14.53 -6.33 17.89
C ASN A 152 -14.64 -4.86 17.48
N PHE A 153 -15.17 -4.58 16.28
CA PHE A 153 -15.28 -3.22 15.76
C PHE A 153 -16.52 -2.50 16.27
N SER A 154 -16.36 -1.22 16.58
CA SER A 154 -17.46 -0.34 16.97
C SER A 154 -18.45 -0.20 15.81
N ARG A 155 -19.73 -0.09 16.17
CA ARG A 155 -20.80 0.08 15.18
C ARG A 155 -20.60 1.33 14.31
N GLN A 156 -20.10 2.40 14.91
CA GLN A 156 -19.82 3.66 14.22
C GLN A 156 -18.76 3.49 13.12
N TYR A 157 -17.71 2.72 13.40
CA TYR A 157 -16.67 2.42 12.41
C TYR A 157 -17.21 1.52 11.29
N LEU A 158 -18.01 0.51 11.62
CA LEU A 158 -18.65 -0.37 10.61
C LEU A 158 -19.56 0.42 9.67
N ASP A 159 -20.40 1.31 10.21
CA ASP A 159 -21.29 2.17 9.42
C ASP A 159 -20.49 3.16 8.56
N TYR A 160 -19.37 3.68 9.08
CA TYR A 160 -18.43 4.51 8.30
C TYR A 160 -17.87 3.76 7.10
N VAL A 161 -17.34 2.54 7.28
CA VAL A 161 -16.76 1.76 6.18
C VAL A 161 -17.82 1.39 5.15
N ALA A 162 -19.03 1.01 5.58
CA ALA A 162 -20.15 0.75 4.67
C ALA A 162 -20.49 1.99 3.83
N GLY A 163 -20.59 3.17 4.46
CA GLY A 163 -20.82 4.43 3.77
C GLY A 163 -19.68 4.84 2.84
N TRP A 164 -18.44 4.48 3.17
CA TRP A 164 -17.27 4.72 2.33
C TRP A 164 -17.25 3.82 1.09
N LEU A 165 -17.60 2.53 1.24
CA LEU A 165 -17.67 1.56 0.13
C LEU A 165 -18.80 1.85 -0.84
N GLN A 166 -19.91 2.40 -0.35
CA GLN A 166 -21.08 2.78 -1.15
C GLN A 166 -21.38 4.28 -0.98
N PRO A 167 -20.53 5.16 -1.53
CA PRO A 167 -20.68 6.58 -1.30
C PRO A 167 -21.92 7.13 -2.03
N LYS A 168 -22.68 7.98 -1.33
CA LYS A 168 -23.84 8.68 -1.91
C LYS A 168 -23.46 9.75 -2.94
N ASN A 169 -22.19 10.18 -2.97
CA ASN A 169 -21.70 11.18 -3.90
C ASN A 169 -20.44 10.70 -4.62
N ARG A 170 -20.25 11.13 -5.87
CA ARG A 170 -19.09 10.77 -6.70
C ARG A 170 -17.80 11.48 -6.28
N LEU A 171 -17.80 12.29 -5.21
CA LEU A 171 -16.67 13.10 -4.73
C LEU A 171 -16.03 12.54 -3.44
N TYR A 172 -16.63 11.51 -2.85
CA TYR A 172 -16.25 10.89 -1.59
C TYR A 172 -16.29 9.36 -1.71
N GLY A 173 -15.58 8.66 -0.81
CA GLY A 173 -15.58 7.20 -0.74
C GLY A 173 -14.88 6.50 -1.89
N TRP A 174 -15.19 5.22 -2.04
CA TRP A 174 -14.62 4.38 -3.08
C TRP A 174 -15.10 4.82 -4.47
N HIS A 175 -14.15 4.99 -5.39
CA HIS A 175 -14.41 5.58 -6.70
C HIS A 175 -15.11 4.62 -7.68
N ILE A 176 -15.15 3.31 -7.40
CA ILE A 176 -15.80 2.30 -8.23
C ILE A 176 -16.97 1.72 -7.44
N PRO A 177 -18.18 2.30 -7.50
CA PRO A 177 -19.35 1.63 -6.97
C PRO A 177 -19.51 0.27 -7.66
N SER A 178 -19.48 -0.81 -6.89
CA SER A 178 -19.67 -2.17 -7.39
C SER A 178 -21.00 -2.70 -6.90
N ALA A 179 -21.81 -3.25 -7.81
CA ALA A 179 -22.98 -4.05 -7.44
C ALA A 179 -22.58 -5.50 -7.07
N ASP A 180 -21.36 -5.92 -7.42
CA ASP A 180 -20.84 -7.24 -7.07
C ASP A 180 -20.43 -7.27 -5.59
N THR A 181 -21.18 -8.07 -4.83
CA THR A 181 -20.95 -8.31 -3.40
C THR A 181 -19.55 -8.87 -3.12
N SER A 182 -19.02 -9.77 -3.95
CA SER A 182 -17.69 -10.35 -3.73
C SER A 182 -16.57 -9.32 -3.81
N VAL A 183 -16.72 -8.33 -4.69
CA VAL A 183 -15.78 -7.21 -4.84
C VAL A 183 -15.86 -6.27 -3.64
N LEU A 184 -17.08 -5.99 -3.16
CA LEU A 184 -17.28 -5.18 -1.94
C LEU A 184 -16.70 -5.88 -0.72
N GLU A 185 -16.95 -7.18 -0.57
CA GLU A 185 -16.42 -8.02 0.51
C GLU A 185 -14.89 -8.04 0.53
N ARG A 186 -14.26 -8.29 -0.62
CA ARG A 186 -12.80 -8.17 -0.75
C ARG A 186 -12.32 -6.80 -0.29
N LYS A 187 -12.93 -5.72 -0.80
CA LYS A 187 -12.45 -4.36 -0.52
C LYS A 187 -12.65 -3.99 0.95
N ARG A 188 -13.76 -4.41 1.54
CA ARG A 188 -14.06 -4.29 2.97
C ARG A 188 -13.00 -4.98 3.81
N HIS A 189 -12.68 -6.24 3.48
CA HIS A 189 -11.61 -7.00 4.13
C HIS A 189 -10.26 -6.30 4.05
N SER A 190 -9.87 -5.80 2.86
CA SER A 190 -8.62 -5.04 2.70
C SER A 190 -8.59 -3.76 3.54
N ILE A 191 -9.70 -3.02 3.64
CA ILE A 191 -9.79 -1.81 4.47
C ILE A 191 -9.58 -2.16 5.95
N TYR A 192 -10.17 -3.25 6.42
CA TYR A 192 -10.01 -3.70 7.79
C TYR A 192 -8.55 -4.07 8.11
N ILE A 193 -7.86 -4.81 7.22
CA ILE A 193 -6.43 -5.11 7.42
C ILE A 193 -5.60 -3.84 7.37
N GLU A 194 -5.84 -2.95 6.41
CA GLU A 194 -5.08 -1.70 6.26
C GLU A 194 -5.14 -0.89 7.56
N HIS A 195 -6.34 -0.67 8.09
CA HIS A 195 -6.48 0.13 9.30
C HIS A 195 -5.92 -0.59 10.54
N GLN A 196 -6.15 -1.90 10.67
CA GLN A 196 -5.60 -2.70 11.77
C GLN A 196 -4.07 -2.71 11.73
N LEU A 197 -3.45 -2.86 10.56
CA LEU A 197 -2.00 -2.80 10.38
C LEU A 197 -1.46 -1.46 10.90
N ASN A 198 -2.09 -0.35 10.53
CA ASN A 198 -1.67 0.97 11.03
C ASN A 198 -1.82 1.10 12.55
N ALA A 199 -2.91 0.58 13.13
CA ALA A 199 -3.08 0.55 14.58
C ALA A 199 -1.99 -0.29 15.28
N GLU A 200 -1.65 -1.46 14.73
CA GLU A 200 -0.59 -2.32 15.26
C GLU A 200 0.80 -1.71 15.13
N LEU A 201 1.10 -1.01 14.03
CA LEU A 201 2.37 -0.28 13.85
C LEU A 201 2.53 0.82 14.91
N LEU A 202 1.48 1.61 15.16
CA LEU A 202 1.51 2.65 16.19
C LEU A 202 1.64 2.05 17.60
N LYS A 203 0.93 0.96 17.91
CA LYS A 203 1.07 0.26 19.19
C LYS A 203 2.48 -0.30 19.41
N ALA A 204 3.17 -0.69 18.33
CA ALA A 204 4.56 -1.13 18.39
C ALA A 204 5.56 0.02 18.60
N GLY A 205 5.09 1.28 18.62
CA GLY A 205 5.94 2.46 18.81
C GLY A 205 6.61 2.95 17.54
N LEU A 206 6.16 2.51 16.36
CA LEU A 206 6.67 2.99 15.08
C LEU A 206 5.96 4.27 14.64
N ASP A 207 6.73 5.22 14.11
CA ASP A 207 6.18 6.43 13.51
C ASP A 207 5.71 6.16 12.07
N LEU A 208 4.51 6.65 11.74
CA LEU A 208 3.96 6.61 10.39
C LEU A 208 4.24 7.91 9.66
N VAL A 209 5.06 7.87 8.60
CA VAL A 209 5.58 9.07 7.95
C VAL A 209 5.27 9.09 6.45
N SER A 210 5.01 10.28 5.90
CA SER A 210 4.82 10.43 4.46
C SER A 210 6.13 10.23 3.69
N LEU A 211 6.09 9.52 2.57
CA LEU A 211 7.14 9.60 1.54
C LEU A 211 7.35 11.03 1.02
N GLY A 212 6.35 11.90 1.17
CA GLY A 212 6.41 13.32 0.86
C GLY A 212 6.98 14.21 1.96
N HIS A 213 7.49 13.67 3.07
CA HIS A 213 7.87 14.45 4.26
C HIS A 213 8.80 15.63 3.94
N HIS A 214 9.87 15.39 3.16
CA HIS A 214 10.83 16.42 2.73
C HIS A 214 10.42 17.16 1.43
N GLN A 215 9.31 16.76 0.80
CA GLN A 215 8.90 17.24 -0.53
C GLN A 215 7.39 17.50 -0.60
N LYS A 216 6.87 18.23 0.40
CA LYS A 216 5.42 18.43 0.61
C LYS A 216 4.68 18.96 -0.62
N GLY A 217 5.30 19.88 -1.37
CA GLY A 217 4.72 20.44 -2.59
C GLY A 217 4.55 19.42 -3.72
N LEU A 218 5.61 18.64 -4.00
CA LEU A 218 5.55 17.57 -5.01
C LEU A 218 4.54 16.50 -4.60
N TYR A 219 4.53 16.11 -3.32
CA TYR A 219 3.58 15.15 -2.78
C TYR A 219 2.12 15.62 -2.89
N GLY A 220 1.85 16.88 -2.55
CA GLY A 220 0.52 17.48 -2.67
C GLY A 220 0.02 17.50 -4.12
N LEU A 221 0.87 17.91 -5.07
CA LEU A 221 0.55 17.90 -6.49
C LEU A 221 0.27 16.48 -6.99
N LEU A 222 1.15 15.53 -6.64
CA LEU A 222 1.01 14.14 -7.03
C LEU A 222 -0.32 13.55 -6.52
N ARG A 223 -0.71 13.84 -5.28
CA ARG A 223 -1.97 13.36 -4.72
C ARG A 223 -3.20 13.96 -5.40
N LEU A 224 -3.10 15.20 -5.85
CA LEU A 224 -4.14 15.83 -6.66
C LEU A 224 -4.27 15.13 -8.02
N VAL A 225 -3.15 14.88 -8.69
CA VAL A 225 -3.11 14.16 -9.98
C VAL A 225 -3.70 12.77 -9.85
N ASP A 226 -3.27 11.98 -8.85
CA ASP A 226 -3.80 10.64 -8.60
C ASP A 226 -5.31 10.66 -8.33
N ARG A 227 -5.80 11.63 -7.53
CA ARG A 227 -7.23 11.75 -7.22
C ARG A 227 -8.05 12.09 -8.47
N LEU A 228 -7.55 12.96 -9.35
CA LEU A 228 -8.21 13.30 -10.61
C LEU A 228 -8.21 12.10 -11.55
N GLN A 229 -7.04 11.50 -11.79
CA GLN A 229 -6.88 10.33 -12.65
C GLN A 229 -7.82 9.19 -12.24
N THR A 230 -7.80 8.83 -10.95
CA THR A 230 -8.64 7.75 -10.41
C THR A 230 -10.13 8.01 -10.63
N ARG A 231 -10.59 9.27 -10.51
CA ARG A 231 -12.00 9.64 -10.71
C ARG A 231 -12.39 9.67 -12.18
N LEU A 232 -11.54 10.24 -13.04
CA LEU A 232 -11.78 10.28 -14.48
C LEU A 232 -11.87 8.86 -15.06
N ASN A 233 -11.02 7.95 -14.58
CA ASN A 233 -11.06 6.54 -14.97
C ASN A 233 -12.34 5.87 -14.50
N ALA A 234 -12.73 6.07 -13.24
CA ALA A 234 -14.00 5.56 -12.71
C ALA A 234 -15.23 6.10 -13.45
N TRP A 235 -15.14 7.29 -14.05
CA TRP A 235 -16.20 7.88 -14.86
C TRP A 235 -16.13 7.48 -16.34
N GLY A 236 -15.19 6.62 -16.72
CA GLY A 236 -15.04 6.11 -18.09
C GLY A 236 -14.50 7.14 -19.09
N LEU A 237 -13.94 8.26 -18.62
CA LEU A 237 -13.43 9.32 -19.50
C LEU A 237 -12.04 9.00 -20.06
N PHE A 238 -11.26 8.20 -19.33
CA PHE A 238 -9.93 7.71 -19.74
C PHE A 238 -9.70 6.29 -19.22
N PRO A 239 -10.29 5.24 -19.82
CA PRO A 239 -9.93 3.87 -19.46
C PRO A 239 -8.44 3.66 -19.79
N PHE A 240 -7.63 3.28 -18.80
CA PHE A 240 -6.25 2.86 -19.07
C PHE A 240 -6.27 1.64 -20.01
N THR A 241 -5.51 1.76 -21.10
CA THR A 241 -5.05 0.66 -21.96
C THR A 241 -4.05 -0.23 -21.23
#